data_AF-A0A350C581-F1
#
_entry.id   AF-A0A350C581-F1
#
_cell.length_a   1.000
_cell.length_b   1.000
_cell.length_c   1.000
_cell.angle_alpha   90.00
_cell.angle_beta   90.00
_cell.angle_gamma   90.00
#
_symmetry.space_group_name_H-M   'P 1'
#
loop_
_entity.id
_entity.type
_entity.pdbx_description
1 polymer ?
#
loop_
_entity_poly.entity_id
_entity_poly.type
_entity_poly.pdbx_seq_one_letter_code
_entity_poly.pdbx_strand_id
1 'polypeptide(L)'
;MNRKFSSQVRKIIQLSREEAIRMGHNYIGTEHLLLGMIQDSESLAIKVLDSLEVNLEELKYKIEVKTTPNKSDDTSYNVGNIPLNKHAEKVLKVTFLEAKVYQNDEIYPEHLMLSILKHNENVASQIMGDFDVDYEAYKSELDYVKHESDSSYTEFYDGTPSDSDSPMDEENDPFSGRSGQAASKGNSKSRTPVLDNFGRDVSKLAEDGKLDPIIGRETEIERVSQILSRRKKNNPILIGEPGVGKTAIAEGLALRIHEKQVSRTLFDKRIVMLDLAALVAGTKYRGQFEERMKAIMTELEKARDVILFIDEIHTIVGAGGATGSLDASNIFKPALARGELQCIGASTLDEYRQHIEKDGALDRRFQKVIVEPPSNEEAVHILHNIKEKYEDFHNVTYSDEAIEACVSLSTRYISDRFLPDKAIDVMDEVGARTHL
;
A
#
# COMPACT_ATOMS: atom_id res chain seq x y z
N MET A 1 0.82 -37.68 16.67
CA MET A 1 1.90 -36.86 16.06
C MET A 1 1.83 -36.91 14.53
N ASN A 2 0.66 -36.68 13.92
CA ASN A 2 0.54 -36.75 12.47
C ASN A 2 -0.27 -35.55 11.97
N ARG A 3 0.25 -34.90 10.92
CA ARG A 3 -0.34 -33.80 10.13
C ARG A 3 -0.08 -32.36 10.61
N LYS A 4 1.16 -31.89 10.46
CA LYS A 4 1.49 -30.44 10.43
C LYS A 4 2.39 -30.02 9.26
N PHE A 5 2.95 -30.96 8.49
CA PHE A 5 3.69 -30.67 7.27
C PHE A 5 2.77 -30.72 6.06
N SER A 6 2.87 -29.71 5.19
CA SER A 6 2.18 -29.69 3.90
C SER A 6 2.62 -30.86 3.00
N SER A 7 1.85 -31.15 1.96
CA SER A 7 2.22 -32.16 0.95
C SER A 7 3.58 -31.87 0.31
N GLN A 8 3.86 -30.59 0.02
CA GLN A 8 5.13 -30.11 -0.53
C GLN A 8 6.30 -30.39 0.43
N VAL A 9 6.15 -30.10 1.73
CA VAL A 9 7.24 -30.34 2.69
C VAL A 9 7.50 -31.84 2.87
N ARG A 10 6.48 -32.69 2.82
CA ARG A 10 6.68 -34.15 2.84
C ARG A 10 7.41 -34.65 1.59
N LYS A 11 7.09 -34.08 0.43
CA LYS A 11 7.80 -34.34 -0.84
C LYS A 11 9.27 -33.91 -0.72
N ILE A 12 9.55 -32.71 -0.23
CA ILE A 12 10.92 -32.20 0.02
C ILE A 12 11.70 -33.12 0.95
N ILE A 13 11.09 -33.63 2.04
CA ILE A 13 11.74 -34.58 2.95
C ILE A 13 12.01 -35.94 2.28
N GLN A 14 11.16 -36.36 1.35
CA GLN A 14 11.41 -37.55 0.54
C GLN A 14 12.56 -37.32 -0.45
N LEU A 15 12.55 -36.19 -1.16
CA LEU A 15 13.60 -35.84 -2.13
C LEU A 15 14.95 -35.65 -1.45
N SER A 16 14.99 -35.06 -0.25
CA SER A 16 16.23 -34.91 0.52
C SER A 16 16.85 -36.26 0.92
N ARG A 17 16.02 -37.27 1.18
CA ARG A 17 16.48 -38.65 1.42
C ARG A 17 17.08 -39.27 0.15
N GLU A 18 16.44 -39.06 -0.99
CA GLU A 18 16.94 -39.53 -2.29
C GLU A 18 18.27 -38.87 -2.64
N GLU A 19 18.41 -37.56 -2.37
CA GLU A 19 19.65 -36.80 -2.52
C GLU A 19 20.76 -37.29 -1.58
N ALA A 20 20.46 -37.59 -0.32
CA ALA A 20 21.43 -38.17 0.61
C ALA A 20 21.96 -39.53 0.11
N ILE A 21 21.09 -40.38 -0.43
CA ILE A 21 21.48 -41.66 -1.04
C ILE A 21 22.36 -41.43 -2.27
N ARG A 22 21.94 -40.51 -3.16
CA ARG A 22 22.68 -40.18 -4.40
C ARG A 22 24.09 -39.68 -4.11
N MET A 23 24.25 -38.89 -3.04
CA MET A 23 25.54 -38.34 -2.61
C MET A 23 26.37 -39.34 -1.78
N GLY A 24 25.81 -40.50 -1.44
CA GLY A 24 26.50 -41.53 -0.65
C GLY A 24 26.57 -41.20 0.85
N HIS A 25 25.67 -40.37 1.37
CA HIS A 25 25.62 -40.02 2.78
C HIS A 25 24.70 -40.94 3.58
N ASN A 26 25.19 -41.35 4.74
CA ASN A 26 24.46 -42.19 5.69
C ASN A 26 23.55 -41.40 6.64
N TYR A 27 23.33 -40.11 6.37
CA TYR A 27 22.45 -39.24 7.15
C TYR A 27 21.80 -38.17 6.26
N ILE A 28 20.67 -37.61 6.71
CA ILE A 28 20.02 -36.45 6.09
C ILE A 28 20.40 -35.19 6.87
N GLY A 29 21.13 -34.29 6.21
CA GLY A 29 21.53 -32.98 6.74
C GLY A 29 20.74 -31.82 6.14
N THR A 30 21.10 -30.59 6.52
CA THR A 30 20.42 -29.36 6.08
C THR A 30 20.62 -29.07 4.59
N GLU A 31 21.77 -29.46 4.07
CA GLU A 31 22.15 -29.38 2.67
C GLU A 31 21.31 -30.30 1.78
N HIS A 32 20.95 -31.48 2.28
CA HIS A 32 20.03 -32.37 1.59
C HIS A 32 18.61 -31.84 1.58
N LEU A 33 18.17 -31.22 2.69
CA LEU A 33 16.87 -30.53 2.74
C LEU A 33 16.84 -29.38 1.73
N LEU A 34 17.93 -28.63 1.61
CA LEU A 34 18.07 -27.55 0.63
C LEU A 34 18.06 -28.07 -0.81
N LEU A 35 18.78 -29.14 -1.11
CA LEU A 35 18.74 -29.80 -2.43
C LEU A 35 17.33 -30.31 -2.77
N GLY A 36 16.62 -30.89 -1.79
CA GLY A 36 15.24 -31.33 -1.94
C GLY A 36 14.27 -30.16 -2.21
N MET A 37 14.53 -28.97 -1.65
CA MET A 37 13.78 -27.76 -1.97
C MET A 37 14.06 -27.25 -3.38
N ILE A 38 15.33 -27.24 -3.82
CA ILE A 38 15.73 -26.80 -5.17
C ILE A 38 15.06 -27.64 -6.27
N GLN A 39 14.80 -28.93 -6.01
CA GLN A 39 14.07 -29.79 -6.95
C GLN A 39 12.57 -29.46 -7.05
N ASP A 40 11.98 -28.78 -6.08
CA ASP A 40 10.58 -28.38 -6.09
C ASP A 40 10.43 -26.94 -6.61
N SER A 41 10.62 -26.78 -7.93
CA SER A 41 10.65 -25.48 -8.64
C SER A 41 9.37 -24.66 -8.52
N GLU A 42 8.25 -25.29 -8.14
CA GLU A 42 6.97 -24.60 -7.94
C GLU A 42 6.79 -24.01 -6.53
N SER A 43 7.69 -24.34 -5.60
CA SER A 43 7.57 -23.90 -4.21
C SER A 43 7.84 -22.40 -4.08
N LEU A 44 7.08 -21.73 -3.20
CA LEU A 44 7.28 -20.32 -2.89
C LEU A 44 8.72 -20.03 -2.43
N ALA A 45 9.34 -20.99 -1.75
CA ALA A 45 10.70 -20.86 -1.28
C ALA A 45 11.72 -20.65 -2.42
N ILE A 46 11.50 -21.27 -3.59
CA ILE A 46 12.33 -21.11 -4.78
C ILE A 46 12.04 -19.79 -5.49
N LYS A 47 10.77 -19.40 -5.60
CA LYS A 47 10.39 -18.09 -6.16
C LYS A 47 11.06 -16.92 -5.41
N VAL A 48 11.20 -17.04 -4.09
CA VAL A 48 11.91 -16.05 -3.27
C VAL A 48 13.41 -16.04 -3.59
N LEU A 49 14.04 -17.20 -3.78
CA LEU A 49 15.45 -17.26 -4.21
C LEU A 49 15.65 -16.69 -5.62
N ASP A 50 14.71 -16.92 -6.54
CA ASP A 50 14.74 -16.32 -7.87
C ASP A 50 14.63 -14.79 -7.81
N SER A 51 13.79 -14.26 -6.91
CA SER A 51 13.66 -12.82 -6.68
C SER A 51 14.93 -12.19 -6.08
N LEU A 52 15.66 -12.95 -5.26
CA LEU A 52 17.00 -12.59 -4.78
C LEU A 52 18.10 -12.75 -5.83
N GLU A 53 17.75 -13.02 -7.09
CA GLU A 53 18.66 -13.24 -8.21
C GLU A 53 19.66 -14.40 -8.00
N VAL A 54 19.29 -15.38 -7.16
CA VAL A 54 20.14 -16.54 -6.87
C VAL A 54 20.08 -17.53 -8.03
N ASN A 55 21.23 -17.80 -8.64
CA ASN A 55 21.33 -18.84 -9.66
C ASN A 55 21.22 -20.24 -9.02
N LEU A 56 20.07 -20.90 -9.19
CA LEU A 56 19.79 -22.22 -8.61
C LEU A 56 20.74 -23.33 -9.10
N GLU A 57 21.23 -23.26 -10.35
CA GLU A 57 22.19 -24.23 -10.89
C GLU A 57 23.55 -24.08 -10.20
N GLU A 58 24.01 -22.84 -10.00
CA GLU A 58 25.25 -22.53 -9.30
C GLU A 58 25.14 -22.90 -7.80
N LEU A 59 24.01 -22.58 -7.17
CA LEU A 59 23.73 -22.95 -5.79
C LEU A 59 23.77 -24.47 -5.61
N LYS A 60 23.11 -25.22 -6.49
CA LYS A 60 23.14 -26.69 -6.49
C LYS A 60 24.57 -27.22 -6.63
N TYR A 61 25.34 -26.73 -7.60
CA TYR A 61 26.73 -27.12 -7.80
C TYR A 61 27.57 -26.87 -6.55
N LYS A 62 27.42 -25.71 -5.92
CA LYS A 62 28.17 -25.34 -4.70
C LYS A 62 27.83 -26.24 -3.52
N ILE A 63 26.55 -26.62 -3.37
CA ILE A 63 26.10 -27.59 -2.35
C ILE A 63 26.73 -28.96 -2.60
N GLU A 64 26.69 -29.45 -3.83
CA GLU A 64 27.27 -30.74 -4.18
C GLU A 64 28.78 -30.77 -3.89
N VAL A 65 29.51 -29.74 -4.30
CA VAL A 65 30.97 -29.64 -4.09
C VAL A 65 31.35 -29.59 -2.61
N LYS A 66 30.72 -28.72 -1.81
CA LYS A 66 31.02 -28.57 -0.38
C LYS A 66 30.61 -29.78 0.46
N THR A 67 29.71 -30.61 -0.06
CA THR A 67 29.21 -31.79 0.65
C THR A 67 29.72 -33.10 0.04
N THR A 68 30.68 -33.10 -0.87
CA THR A 68 31.26 -34.38 -1.36
C THR A 68 31.92 -35.16 -0.21
N PRO A 69 31.66 -36.47 -0.08
CA PRO A 69 32.26 -37.26 0.99
C PRO A 69 33.77 -37.45 0.77
N ASN A 70 34.56 -37.25 1.82
CA ASN A 70 35.93 -37.78 1.86
C ASN A 70 35.84 -39.31 1.75
N LYS A 71 36.60 -39.91 0.83
CA LYS A 71 36.62 -41.35 0.48
C LYS A 71 37.14 -42.27 1.61
N SER A 72 36.93 -41.95 2.87
CA SER A 72 37.59 -42.60 4.01
C SER A 72 36.64 -43.02 5.12
N ASP A 73 35.40 -43.41 4.81
CA ASP A 73 34.57 -44.16 5.75
C ASP A 73 33.86 -45.31 5.03
N ASP A 74 34.50 -46.48 5.13
CA ASP A 74 33.97 -47.78 4.77
C ASP A 74 32.80 -48.11 5.70
N THR A 75 31.56 -47.85 5.26
CA THR A 75 30.37 -48.24 6.03
C THR A 75 29.22 -48.69 5.14
N SER A 76 28.73 -49.90 5.45
CA SER A 76 27.59 -50.60 4.87
C SER A 76 26.36 -49.72 4.67
N TYR A 77 25.86 -49.66 3.43
CA TYR A 77 24.59 -49.02 3.08
C TYR A 77 23.41 -49.78 3.70
N ASN A 78 22.85 -49.26 4.80
CA ASN A 78 21.56 -49.73 5.32
C ASN A 78 20.42 -49.07 4.53
N VAL A 79 19.95 -49.76 3.49
CA VAL A 79 18.78 -49.37 2.71
C VAL A 79 17.52 -49.65 3.53
N GLY A 80 17.09 -48.67 4.32
CA GLY A 80 15.81 -48.79 5.04
C GLY A 80 15.42 -47.55 5.82
N ASN A 81 16.34 -46.93 6.57
CA ASN A 81 16.03 -45.73 7.33
C ASN A 81 17.29 -44.88 7.56
N ILE A 82 17.46 -43.82 6.77
CA ILE A 82 18.59 -42.89 6.92
C ILE A 82 18.22 -41.88 8.02
N PRO A 83 18.99 -41.80 9.11
CA PRO A 83 18.70 -40.89 10.20
C PRO A 83 18.93 -39.42 9.83
N LEU A 84 18.21 -38.51 10.47
CA LEU A 84 18.45 -37.06 10.38
C LEU A 84 19.65 -36.68 11.26
N ASN A 85 20.50 -35.77 10.80
CA ASN A 85 21.54 -35.18 11.64
C ASN A 85 20.91 -34.26 12.69
N LYS A 86 21.56 -34.08 13.85
CA LYS A 86 21.16 -33.17 14.94
C LYS A 86 20.80 -31.77 14.45
N HIS A 87 21.53 -31.24 13.46
CA HIS A 87 21.23 -29.94 12.85
C HIS A 87 19.91 -29.95 12.06
N ALA A 88 19.67 -30.99 11.26
CA ALA A 88 18.42 -31.14 10.51
C ALA A 88 17.21 -31.36 11.44
N GLU A 89 17.36 -32.15 12.51
CA GLU A 89 16.32 -32.31 13.53
C GLU A 89 15.98 -31.00 14.24
N LYS A 90 17.00 -30.18 14.55
CA LYS A 90 16.81 -28.86 15.18
C LYS A 90 16.07 -27.91 14.25
N VAL A 91 16.47 -27.86 12.96
CA VAL A 91 15.78 -27.08 11.93
C VAL A 91 14.30 -27.45 11.86
N LEU A 92 13.97 -28.74 11.72
CA LEU A 92 12.58 -29.21 11.64
C LEU A 92 11.76 -28.84 12.88
N LYS A 93 12.35 -28.84 14.08
CA LYS A 93 11.68 -28.39 15.31
C LYS A 93 11.41 -26.89 15.31
N VAL A 94 12.36 -26.08 14.84
CA VAL A 94 12.24 -24.62 14.78
C VAL A 94 11.23 -24.20 13.71
N THR A 95 11.07 -24.99 12.64
CA THR A 95 10.06 -24.75 11.60
C THR A 95 8.63 -24.67 12.13
N PHE A 96 8.30 -25.41 13.19
CA PHE A 96 7.00 -25.29 13.85
C PHE A 96 6.79 -23.92 14.52
N LEU A 97 7.86 -23.28 14.99
CA LEU A 97 7.79 -21.94 15.58
C LEU A 97 7.66 -20.89 14.47
N GLU A 98 8.39 -21.04 13.36
CA GLU A 98 8.27 -20.14 12.21
C GLU A 98 6.87 -20.18 11.60
N ALA A 99 6.30 -21.37 11.38
CA ALA A 99 4.93 -21.48 10.88
C ALA A 99 3.91 -20.80 11.80
N LYS A 100 4.10 -20.86 13.13
CA LYS A 100 3.26 -20.16 14.11
C LYS A 100 3.43 -18.63 14.06
N VAL A 101 4.64 -18.13 13.83
CA VAL A 101 4.89 -16.68 13.67
C VAL A 101 4.12 -16.15 12.46
N TYR A 102 4.08 -16.92 11.39
CA TYR A 102 3.31 -16.63 10.17
C TYR A 102 1.83 -17.01 10.26
N GLN A 103 1.32 -17.37 11.45
CA GLN A 103 -0.08 -17.76 11.69
C GLN A 103 -0.60 -18.89 10.78
N ASN A 104 0.31 -19.73 10.26
CA ASN A 104 -0.02 -20.84 9.39
C ASN A 104 -0.21 -22.13 10.19
N ASP A 105 -1.36 -22.79 10.00
CA ASP A 105 -1.67 -24.08 10.63
C ASP A 105 -0.84 -25.24 10.05
N GLU A 106 -0.41 -25.09 8.79
CA GLU A 106 0.48 -26.01 8.08
C GLU A 106 1.89 -25.42 7.88
N ILE A 107 2.89 -26.30 7.90
CA ILE A 107 4.27 -25.98 7.59
C ILE A 107 4.48 -26.09 6.08
N TYR A 108 4.86 -24.96 5.48
CA TYR A 108 5.22 -24.82 4.08
C TYR A 108 6.75 -24.69 3.89
N PRO A 109 7.25 -24.84 2.64
CA PRO A 109 8.68 -24.80 2.33
C PRO A 109 9.38 -23.50 2.77
N GLU A 110 8.70 -22.35 2.74
CA GLU A 110 9.27 -21.07 3.15
C GLU A 110 9.63 -21.03 4.65
N HIS A 111 8.80 -21.64 5.51
CA HIS A 111 9.10 -21.73 6.93
C HIS A 111 10.30 -22.65 7.17
N LEU A 112 10.46 -23.69 6.34
CA LEU A 112 11.59 -24.59 6.41
C LEU A 112 12.89 -23.87 5.99
N MET A 113 12.84 -23.05 4.94
CA MET A 113 13.97 -22.24 4.50
C MET A 113 14.38 -21.20 5.56
N LEU A 114 13.42 -20.47 6.13
CA LEU A 114 13.67 -19.55 7.24
C LEU A 114 14.34 -20.25 8.43
N SER A 115 13.91 -21.48 8.74
CA SER A 115 14.50 -22.26 9.84
C SER A 115 15.93 -22.70 9.57
N ILE A 116 16.28 -22.96 8.30
CA ILE A 116 17.66 -23.26 7.89
C ILE A 116 18.50 -21.98 8.06
N LEU A 117 18.04 -20.85 7.55
CA LEU A 117 18.79 -19.58 7.60
C LEU A 117 18.94 -19.01 9.01
N LYS A 118 18.02 -19.33 9.93
CA LYS A 118 18.08 -18.88 11.33
C LYS A 118 19.27 -19.44 12.12
N HIS A 119 19.89 -20.51 11.64
CA HIS A 119 21.00 -21.17 12.31
C HIS A 119 22.26 -21.15 11.44
N ASN A 120 23.09 -20.13 11.65
CA ASN A 120 24.37 -19.92 10.94
C ASN A 120 25.41 -21.04 11.14
N GLU A 121 25.17 -21.96 12.06
CA GLU A 121 26.03 -23.11 12.34
C GLU A 121 25.84 -24.28 11.35
N ASN A 122 24.82 -24.22 10.48
CA ASN A 122 24.53 -25.30 9.54
C ASN A 122 25.19 -25.08 8.17
N VAL A 123 25.46 -26.17 7.46
CA VAL A 123 26.15 -26.14 6.15
C VAL A 123 25.35 -25.38 5.11
N ALA A 124 24.02 -25.54 5.11
CA ALA A 124 23.15 -24.87 4.14
C ALA A 124 23.14 -23.33 4.28
N SER A 125 23.12 -22.81 5.50
CA SER A 125 23.18 -21.37 5.82
C SER A 125 24.54 -20.79 5.47
N GLN A 126 25.63 -21.51 5.72
CA GLN A 126 26.97 -21.10 5.28
C GLN A 126 27.09 -21.00 3.76
N ILE A 127 26.43 -21.90 3.02
CA ILE A 127 26.42 -21.87 1.55
C ILE A 127 25.57 -20.71 1.05
N MET A 128 24.40 -20.50 1.65
CA MET A 128 23.52 -19.37 1.34
C MET A 128 24.17 -18.02 1.59
N GLY A 129 24.99 -17.91 2.65
CA GLY A 129 25.78 -16.71 2.92
C GLY A 129 26.78 -16.37 1.82
N ASP A 130 27.28 -17.35 1.05
CA ASP A 130 28.13 -17.06 -0.10
C ASP A 130 27.36 -16.53 -1.33
N PHE A 131 26.02 -16.55 -1.29
CA PHE A 131 25.13 -15.96 -2.28
C PHE A 131 24.46 -14.69 -1.74
N ASP A 132 25.00 -14.11 -0.65
CA ASP A 132 24.45 -12.95 0.05
C ASP A 132 23.01 -13.15 0.56
N VAL A 133 22.58 -14.40 0.75
CA VAL A 133 21.27 -14.76 1.31
C VAL A 133 21.42 -15.06 2.80
N ASP A 134 21.04 -14.09 3.63
CA ASP A 134 20.90 -14.27 5.07
C ASP A 134 19.42 -14.38 5.49
N TYR A 135 19.20 -14.62 6.79
CA TYR A 135 17.85 -14.76 7.33
C TYR A 135 17.01 -13.49 7.14
N GLU A 136 17.60 -12.31 7.29
CA GLU A 136 16.86 -11.04 7.20
C GLU A 136 16.49 -10.72 5.75
N ALA A 137 17.44 -10.88 4.82
CA ALA A 137 17.25 -10.71 3.38
C ALA A 137 16.19 -11.67 2.84
N TYR A 138 16.28 -12.95 3.18
CA TYR A 138 15.28 -13.93 2.77
C TYR A 138 13.90 -13.66 3.36
N LYS A 139 13.84 -13.21 4.62
CA LYS A 139 12.58 -12.86 5.27
C LYS A 139 11.92 -11.64 4.61
N SER A 140 12.68 -10.57 4.35
CA SER A 140 12.14 -9.38 3.69
C SER A 140 11.61 -9.69 2.29
N GLU A 141 12.32 -10.55 1.56
CA GLU A 141 11.92 -10.94 0.21
C GLU A 141 10.70 -11.89 0.22
N LEU A 142 10.64 -12.82 1.18
CA LEU A 142 9.48 -13.67 1.36
C LEU A 142 8.22 -12.85 1.63
N ASP A 143 8.31 -11.82 2.47
CA ASP A 143 7.20 -10.92 2.74
C ASP A 143 6.82 -10.16 1.46
N TYR A 144 7.77 -9.67 0.66
CA TYR A 144 7.51 -9.02 -0.62
C TYR A 144 6.78 -9.94 -1.63
N VAL A 145 7.32 -11.14 -1.88
CA VAL A 145 6.75 -12.10 -2.85
C VAL A 145 5.37 -12.60 -2.40
N LYS A 146 5.12 -12.75 -1.10
CA LYS A 146 3.79 -13.10 -0.58
C LYS A 146 2.75 -12.02 -0.93
N HIS A 147 3.07 -10.75 -0.72
CA HIS A 147 2.18 -9.64 -1.06
C HIS A 147 1.94 -9.53 -2.59
N GLU A 148 2.94 -9.85 -3.41
CA GLU A 148 2.78 -9.93 -4.87
C GLU A 148 1.87 -11.10 -5.29
N SER A 149 2.00 -12.26 -4.64
CA SER A 149 1.19 -13.45 -4.93
C SER A 149 -0.26 -13.34 -4.47
N ASP A 150 -0.54 -12.73 -3.32
CA ASP A 150 -1.91 -12.48 -2.82
C ASP A 150 -2.66 -11.46 -3.69
N SER A 151 -1.94 -10.49 -4.27
CA SER A 151 -2.45 -9.56 -5.29
C SER A 151 -2.90 -10.27 -6.57
N SER A 152 -2.33 -11.45 -6.88
CA SER A 152 -2.61 -12.20 -8.11
C SER A 152 -3.75 -13.22 -8.02
N TYR A 153 -4.23 -13.57 -6.81
CA TYR A 153 -5.11 -14.73 -6.60
C TYR A 153 -6.40 -14.47 -5.79
N THR A 154 -6.74 -13.19 -5.51
CA THR A 154 -8.04 -12.84 -4.90
C THR A 154 -9.17 -12.63 -5.94
N GLU A 155 -9.00 -13.20 -7.14
CA GLU A 155 -10.08 -13.44 -8.09
C GLU A 155 -10.17 -14.95 -8.33
N PHE A 156 -11.39 -15.49 -8.26
CA PHE A 156 -11.78 -16.90 -8.47
C PHE A 156 -11.93 -17.77 -7.21
N TYR A 157 -13.17 -17.74 -6.70
CA TYR A 157 -13.87 -18.75 -5.89
C TYR A 157 -13.37 -19.01 -4.46
N ASP A 158 -14.13 -18.52 -3.49
CA ASP A 158 -14.63 -19.41 -2.44
C ASP A 158 -16.14 -19.18 -2.21
N GLY A 159 -16.87 -20.29 -2.24
CA GLY A 159 -18.32 -20.36 -2.40
C GLY A 159 -19.07 -20.57 -1.08
N THR A 160 -20.37 -20.30 -1.14
CA THR A 160 -21.34 -20.81 -0.15
C THR A 160 -21.73 -22.26 -0.49
N PRO A 161 -22.25 -23.04 0.48
CA PRO A 161 -22.17 -24.50 0.48
C PRO A 161 -23.44 -25.21 -0.03
N SER A 162 -23.29 -26.52 -0.27
CA SER A 162 -24.30 -27.55 -0.67
C SER A 162 -24.70 -27.50 -2.15
N ASP A 163 -24.86 -28.60 -2.89
CA ASP A 163 -25.29 -29.93 -2.50
C ASP A 163 -24.83 -31.02 -3.51
N SER A 164 -24.98 -32.26 -3.05
CA SER A 164 -24.72 -33.60 -3.61
C SER A 164 -24.88 -33.93 -5.11
N ASP A 165 -24.00 -34.85 -5.54
CA ASP A 165 -24.16 -36.01 -6.45
C ASP A 165 -24.68 -35.89 -7.90
N SER A 166 -23.72 -36.10 -8.83
CA SER A 166 -23.76 -37.02 -10.00
C SER A 166 -24.78 -36.87 -11.15
N PRO A 167 -24.46 -37.42 -12.35
CA PRO A 167 -24.76 -36.80 -13.65
C PRO A 167 -25.97 -37.43 -14.36
N MET A 168 -26.53 -36.70 -15.35
CA MET A 168 -26.90 -37.18 -16.71
C MET A 168 -27.91 -36.23 -17.39
N ASP A 169 -27.64 -36.02 -18.69
CA ASP A 169 -28.54 -35.88 -19.84
C ASP A 169 -29.55 -34.72 -20.04
N GLU A 170 -29.64 -34.38 -21.32
CA GLU A 170 -30.40 -33.34 -22.02
C GLU A 170 -31.92 -33.51 -21.96
N GLU A 171 -32.69 -32.41 -21.95
CA GLU A 171 -33.70 -32.03 -22.96
C GLU A 171 -34.64 -30.88 -22.50
N ASN A 172 -35.29 -30.26 -23.49
CA ASN A 172 -36.09 -29.02 -23.53
C ASN A 172 -37.30 -28.93 -22.57
N ASP A 173 -37.65 -27.72 -22.09
CA ASP A 173 -38.73 -26.83 -22.62
C ASP A 173 -38.94 -25.57 -21.72
N PRO A 174 -39.57 -24.48 -22.21
CA PRO A 174 -39.65 -23.18 -21.54
C PRO A 174 -41.03 -22.91 -20.91
N PHE A 175 -41.11 -22.43 -19.65
CA PHE A 175 -42.12 -21.47 -19.18
C PHE A 175 -42.01 -21.12 -17.68
N SER A 176 -42.23 -19.82 -17.37
CA SER A 176 -42.59 -19.23 -16.04
C SER A 176 -41.52 -19.24 -14.94
N GLY A 177 -41.35 -18.25 -14.06
CA GLY A 177 -42.00 -16.96 -13.86
C GLY A 177 -41.30 -16.23 -12.68
N ARG A 178 -40.88 -14.99 -12.93
CA ARG A 178 -40.89 -13.82 -12.03
C ARG A 178 -40.87 -14.02 -10.50
N SER A 179 -39.74 -13.72 -9.84
CA SER A 179 -39.70 -12.94 -8.59
C SER A 179 -38.27 -12.65 -8.08
N GLY A 180 -37.99 -11.38 -7.75
CA GLY A 180 -37.13 -11.01 -6.61
C GLY A 180 -35.64 -10.77 -6.86
N GLN A 181 -35.28 -9.65 -7.48
CA GLN A 181 -33.92 -9.09 -7.45
C GLN A 181 -33.55 -8.57 -6.06
N ALA A 182 -32.43 -9.04 -5.50
CA ALA A 182 -31.61 -8.30 -4.55
C ALA A 182 -30.22 -8.16 -5.18
N ALA A 183 -29.86 -6.92 -5.53
CA ALA A 183 -28.62 -6.58 -6.21
C ALA A 183 -27.45 -6.57 -5.22
N SER A 184 -26.50 -7.50 -5.36
CA SER A 184 -25.18 -7.40 -4.74
C SER A 184 -24.32 -6.41 -5.54
N LYS A 185 -23.94 -5.29 -4.92
CA LYS A 185 -22.92 -4.37 -5.44
C LYS A 185 -21.59 -5.12 -5.55
N GLY A 186 -21.17 -5.42 -6.78
CA GLY A 186 -19.87 -6.02 -7.08
C GLY A 186 -18.74 -5.01 -6.88
N ASN A 187 -17.69 -5.44 -6.19
CA ASN A 187 -16.46 -4.70 -5.98
C ASN A 187 -15.70 -4.62 -7.32
N SER A 188 -15.66 -3.46 -7.95
CA SER A 188 -14.93 -3.27 -9.21
C SER A 188 -13.43 -3.24 -8.94
N LYS A 189 -12.67 -4.15 -9.57
CA LYS A 189 -11.21 -4.07 -9.62
C LYS A 189 -10.80 -2.66 -10.04
N SER A 190 -9.99 -1.99 -9.21
CA SER A 190 -9.62 -0.62 -9.50
C SER A 190 -8.69 -0.58 -10.71
N ARG A 191 -8.92 0.40 -11.59
CA ARG A 191 -8.09 0.61 -12.80
C ARG A 191 -6.72 1.21 -12.47
N THR A 192 -6.47 1.48 -11.19
CA THR A 192 -5.32 2.20 -10.66
C THR A 192 -4.78 1.56 -9.37
N PRO A 193 -4.30 0.30 -9.39
CA PRO A 193 -3.81 -0.39 -8.20
C PRO A 193 -2.63 0.29 -7.48
N VAL A 194 -1.70 0.94 -8.19
CA VAL A 194 -0.53 1.56 -7.55
C VAL A 194 -0.93 2.84 -6.83
N LEU A 195 -1.73 3.68 -7.49
CA LEU A 195 -2.25 4.91 -6.92
C LEU A 195 -3.18 4.66 -5.73
N ASP A 196 -3.98 3.59 -5.76
CA ASP A 196 -4.86 3.24 -4.64
C ASP A 196 -4.07 2.79 -3.39
N ASN A 197 -2.84 2.29 -3.55
CA ASN A 197 -1.96 1.92 -2.43
C ASN A 197 -1.27 3.13 -1.79
N PHE A 198 -0.90 4.13 -2.59
CA PHE A 198 -0.18 5.33 -2.14
C PHE A 198 -1.06 6.57 -2.02
N GLY A 199 -2.36 6.42 -2.26
CA GLY A 199 -3.31 7.51 -2.34
C GLY A 199 -4.63 7.18 -1.68
N ARG A 200 -5.28 8.20 -1.15
CA ARG A 200 -6.59 8.13 -0.52
C ARG A 200 -7.65 8.57 -1.54
N ASP A 201 -8.52 7.65 -1.92
CA ASP A 201 -9.62 7.96 -2.85
C ASP A 201 -10.72 8.75 -2.14
N VAL A 202 -10.81 10.04 -2.44
CA VAL A 202 -11.79 10.95 -1.84
C VAL A 202 -13.16 10.75 -2.46
N SER A 203 -13.23 10.34 -3.74
CA SER A 203 -14.50 10.02 -4.39
C SER A 203 -15.20 8.83 -3.74
N LYS A 204 -14.45 7.79 -3.35
CA LYS A 204 -15.01 6.67 -2.58
C LYS A 204 -15.53 7.11 -1.20
N LEU A 205 -14.82 8.02 -0.52
CA LEU A 205 -15.28 8.56 0.77
C LEU A 205 -16.55 9.39 0.63
N ALA A 206 -16.71 10.10 -0.49
CA ALA A 206 -17.95 10.81 -0.82
C ALA A 206 -19.10 9.83 -1.04
N GLU A 207 -18.88 8.75 -1.80
CA GLU A 207 -19.87 7.68 -2.02
C GLU A 207 -20.30 6.98 -0.72
N ASP A 208 -19.35 6.78 0.20
CA ASP A 208 -19.59 6.17 1.51
C ASP A 208 -20.26 7.14 2.51
N GLY A 209 -20.42 8.42 2.17
CA GLY A 209 -20.96 9.44 3.07
C GLY A 209 -20.09 9.74 4.28
N LYS A 210 -18.77 9.50 4.19
CA LYS A 210 -17.81 9.72 5.30
C LYS A 210 -17.19 11.12 5.30
N LEU A 211 -17.41 11.89 4.24
CA LEU A 211 -16.90 13.26 4.13
C LEU A 211 -17.77 14.23 4.93
N ASP A 212 -17.11 15.24 5.51
CA ASP A 212 -17.81 16.30 6.21
C ASP A 212 -18.50 17.28 5.24
N PRO A 213 -19.70 17.78 5.58
CA PRO A 213 -20.37 18.79 4.78
C PRO A 213 -19.58 20.10 4.83
N ILE A 214 -19.31 20.65 3.65
CA ILE A 214 -18.46 21.85 3.51
C ILE A 214 -19.31 23.10 3.46
N ILE A 215 -18.96 24.06 4.32
CA ILE A 215 -19.65 25.35 4.45
C ILE A 215 -18.75 26.46 3.91
N GLY A 216 -19.37 27.46 3.25
CA GLY A 216 -18.71 28.73 2.95
C GLY A 216 -17.62 28.69 1.88
N ARG A 217 -17.42 27.56 1.18
CA ARG A 217 -16.38 27.38 0.14
C ARG A 217 -16.94 27.18 -1.27
N GLU A 218 -18.19 27.60 -1.50
CA GLU A 218 -18.88 27.32 -2.75
C GLU A 218 -18.22 27.99 -3.96
N THR A 219 -17.75 29.23 -3.78
CA THR A 219 -17.14 30.04 -4.84
C THR A 219 -15.80 29.47 -5.29
N GLU A 220 -15.00 28.99 -4.34
CA GLU A 220 -13.71 28.38 -4.59
C GLU A 220 -13.88 27.02 -5.27
N ILE A 221 -14.81 26.18 -4.78
CA ILE A 221 -15.11 24.88 -5.40
C ILE A 221 -15.63 25.07 -6.84
N GLU A 222 -16.52 26.05 -7.06
CA GLU A 222 -17.00 26.37 -8.40
C GLU A 222 -15.86 26.83 -9.31
N ARG A 223 -14.96 27.68 -8.79
CA ARG A 223 -13.79 28.15 -9.53
C ARG A 223 -12.84 27.00 -9.89
N VAL A 224 -12.60 26.06 -8.97
CA VAL A 224 -11.78 24.87 -9.21
C VAL A 224 -12.42 23.98 -10.29
N SER A 225 -13.72 23.72 -10.19
CA SER A 225 -14.50 22.96 -11.18
C SER A 225 -14.44 23.60 -12.58
N GLN A 226 -14.57 24.93 -12.63
CA GLN A 226 -14.44 25.70 -13.87
C GLN A 226 -13.06 25.54 -14.49
N ILE A 227 -11.99 25.60 -13.69
CA ILE A 227 -10.60 25.46 -14.16
C ILE A 227 -10.35 24.05 -14.69
N LEU A 228 -10.76 23.01 -13.96
CA LEU A 228 -10.59 21.60 -14.37
C LEU A 228 -11.31 21.29 -15.69
N SER A 229 -12.38 22.02 -16.01
CA SER A 229 -13.13 21.86 -17.25
C SER A 229 -12.51 22.58 -18.47
N ARG A 230 -11.40 23.32 -18.29
CA ARG A 230 -10.72 24.02 -19.39
C ARG A 230 -9.90 23.05 -20.24
N ARG A 231 -9.68 23.41 -21.52
CA ARG A 231 -8.79 22.65 -22.43
C ARG A 231 -7.30 22.96 -22.23
N LYS A 232 -6.97 24.16 -21.73
CA LYS A 232 -5.60 24.62 -21.44
C LYS A 232 -5.61 25.27 -20.06
N LYS A 233 -4.50 25.14 -19.32
CA LYS A 233 -4.39 25.60 -17.93
C LYS A 233 -5.52 25.04 -17.06
N ASN A 234 -5.66 23.71 -17.12
CA ASN A 234 -6.72 22.95 -16.47
C ASN A 234 -6.29 22.35 -15.12
N ASN A 235 -5.16 22.81 -14.58
CA ASN A 235 -4.68 22.42 -13.25
C ASN A 235 -4.85 23.61 -12.31
N PRO A 236 -5.81 23.59 -11.38
CA PRO A 236 -5.93 24.62 -10.36
C PRO A 236 -4.82 24.47 -9.31
N ILE A 237 -4.35 25.60 -8.78
CA ILE A 237 -3.50 25.64 -7.60
C ILE A 237 -4.16 26.51 -6.53
N LEU A 238 -4.46 25.90 -5.38
CA LEU A 238 -5.02 26.52 -4.20
C LEU A 238 -3.89 27.20 -3.42
N ILE A 239 -3.95 28.52 -3.34
CA ILE A 239 -2.97 29.34 -2.64
C ILE A 239 -3.66 29.97 -1.43
N GLY A 240 -3.15 29.67 -0.24
CA GLY A 240 -3.66 30.22 1.02
C GLY A 240 -2.71 29.85 2.16
N GLU A 241 -3.01 30.31 3.36
CA GLU A 241 -2.22 29.95 4.54
C GLU A 241 -2.49 28.50 4.97
N PRO A 242 -1.60 27.86 5.74
CA PRO A 242 -1.88 26.57 6.36
C PRO A 242 -3.11 26.66 7.27
N GLY A 243 -3.90 25.58 7.34
CA GLY A 243 -5.07 25.51 8.24
C GLY A 243 -6.36 26.17 7.74
N VAL A 244 -6.37 26.87 6.59
CA VAL A 244 -7.59 27.51 6.04
C VAL A 244 -8.60 26.53 5.42
N GLY A 245 -8.26 25.24 5.33
CA GLY A 245 -9.14 24.20 4.76
C GLY A 245 -8.99 23.96 3.25
N LYS A 246 -7.76 23.99 2.71
CA LYS A 246 -7.51 23.68 1.28
C LYS A 246 -7.92 22.25 0.91
N THR A 247 -7.65 21.30 1.80
CA THR A 247 -8.04 19.89 1.64
C THR A 247 -9.56 19.73 1.60
N ALA A 248 -10.28 20.49 2.44
CA ALA A 248 -11.75 20.51 2.43
C ALA A 248 -12.31 20.96 1.07
N ILE A 249 -11.64 21.87 0.34
CA ILE A 249 -12.08 22.25 -1.02
C ILE A 249 -12.04 21.06 -1.99
N ALA A 250 -11.03 20.18 -1.86
CA ALA A 250 -10.92 18.98 -2.70
C ALA A 250 -11.98 17.94 -2.33
N GLU A 251 -12.27 17.76 -1.05
CA GLU A 251 -13.37 16.91 -0.55
C GLU A 251 -14.73 17.42 -1.04
N GLY A 252 -14.94 18.74 -1.05
CA GLY A 252 -16.19 19.35 -1.54
C GLY A 252 -16.36 19.24 -3.03
N LEU A 253 -15.25 19.30 -3.77
CA LEU A 253 -15.29 18.99 -5.18
C LEU A 253 -15.69 17.53 -5.42
N ALA A 254 -15.19 16.58 -4.61
CA ALA A 254 -15.56 15.16 -4.74
C ALA A 254 -17.05 14.95 -4.46
N LEU A 255 -17.60 15.59 -3.43
CA LEU A 255 -19.03 15.57 -3.13
C LEU A 255 -19.87 16.13 -4.29
N ARG A 256 -19.48 17.29 -4.85
CA ARG A 256 -20.19 17.88 -6.00
C ARG A 256 -20.11 17.04 -7.27
N ILE A 257 -19.00 16.31 -7.48
CA ILE A 257 -18.88 15.35 -8.58
C ILE A 257 -19.85 14.19 -8.38
N HIS A 258 -19.92 13.64 -7.16
CA HIS A 258 -20.83 12.55 -6.80
C HIS A 258 -22.31 12.95 -6.99
N GLU A 259 -22.68 14.15 -6.54
CA GLU A 259 -24.02 14.71 -6.69
C GLU A 259 -24.35 15.20 -8.12
N LYS A 260 -23.38 15.13 -9.05
CA LYS A 260 -23.49 15.60 -10.44
C LYS A 260 -23.83 17.10 -10.56
N GLN A 261 -23.38 17.92 -9.60
CA GLN A 261 -23.52 19.38 -9.62
C GLN A 261 -22.42 20.10 -10.41
N VAL A 262 -21.59 19.35 -11.14
CA VAL A 262 -20.45 19.86 -11.92
C VAL A 262 -20.68 19.76 -13.43
N SER A 263 -19.76 20.28 -14.23
CA SER A 263 -19.77 20.11 -15.69
C SER A 263 -19.73 18.62 -16.07
N ARG A 264 -20.37 18.27 -17.19
CA ARG A 264 -20.38 16.91 -17.75
C ARG A 264 -18.99 16.34 -18.01
N THR A 265 -17.99 17.20 -18.23
CA THR A 265 -16.59 16.82 -18.41
C THR A 265 -15.94 16.23 -17.17
N LEU A 266 -16.51 16.49 -15.99
CA LEU A 266 -16.03 16.02 -14.70
C LEU A 266 -16.87 14.86 -14.16
N PHE A 267 -17.91 14.43 -14.88
CA PHE A 267 -18.67 13.25 -14.49
C PHE A 267 -17.79 12.01 -14.55
N ASP A 268 -18.02 11.11 -13.60
CA ASP A 268 -17.31 9.83 -13.45
C ASP A 268 -15.79 9.99 -13.24
N LYS A 269 -15.31 11.21 -12.95
CA LYS A 269 -13.92 11.43 -12.56
C LYS A 269 -13.73 11.11 -11.08
N ARG A 270 -12.63 10.44 -10.77
CA ARG A 270 -12.19 10.11 -9.40
C ARG A 270 -11.19 11.14 -8.90
N ILE A 271 -11.35 11.61 -7.68
CA ILE A 271 -10.36 12.45 -6.98
C ILE A 271 -9.57 11.57 -6.04
N VAL A 272 -8.26 11.51 -6.22
CA VAL A 272 -7.35 10.78 -5.35
C VAL A 272 -6.34 11.73 -4.73
N MET A 273 -6.26 11.74 -3.40
CA MET A 273 -5.24 12.46 -2.66
C MET A 273 -3.96 11.65 -2.59
N LEU A 274 -2.85 12.24 -3.00
CA LEU A 274 -1.54 11.61 -2.90
C LEU A 274 -0.99 11.75 -1.48
N ASP A 275 -0.64 10.64 -0.84
CA ASP A 275 0.04 10.66 0.45
C ASP A 275 1.56 10.63 0.24
N LEU A 276 2.20 11.78 0.42
CA LEU A 276 3.64 11.92 0.32
C LEU A 276 4.38 11.16 1.43
N ALA A 277 3.79 11.05 2.61
CA ALA A 277 4.39 10.30 3.72
C ALA A 277 4.45 8.80 3.39
N ALA A 278 3.38 8.24 2.84
CA ALA A 278 3.35 6.86 2.39
C ALA A 278 4.34 6.56 1.26
N LEU A 279 4.54 7.52 0.35
CA LEU A 279 5.51 7.38 -0.74
C LEU A 279 6.96 7.34 -0.26
N VAL A 280 7.29 8.18 0.73
CA VAL A 280 8.62 8.26 1.32
C VAL A 280 8.87 7.10 2.28
N ALA A 281 7.83 6.62 2.97
CA ALA A 281 7.91 5.51 3.90
C ALA A 281 8.48 4.24 3.23
N GLY A 282 9.49 3.64 3.86
CA GLY A 282 10.16 2.45 3.33
C GLY A 282 11.09 2.71 2.14
N THR A 283 11.34 3.95 1.74
CA THR A 283 12.41 4.29 0.79
C THR A 283 13.67 4.68 1.57
N LYS A 284 14.80 4.00 1.29
CA LYS A 284 16.12 4.37 1.84
C LYS A 284 16.90 5.26 0.88
N TYR A 285 16.61 5.14 -0.41
CA TYR A 285 17.31 5.82 -1.49
C TYR A 285 16.33 6.65 -2.32
N ARG A 286 16.79 7.82 -2.76
CA ARG A 286 16.04 8.72 -3.64
C ARG A 286 15.52 8.03 -4.91
N GLY A 287 16.30 7.12 -5.49
CA GLY A 287 15.90 6.39 -6.69
C GLY A 287 14.62 5.55 -6.51
N GLN A 288 14.41 4.97 -5.32
CA GLN A 288 13.22 4.18 -5.02
C GLN A 288 11.96 5.06 -4.96
N PHE A 289 12.09 6.27 -4.40
CA PHE A 289 11.02 7.25 -4.43
C PHE A 289 10.68 7.68 -5.86
N GLU A 290 11.69 7.98 -6.68
CA GLU A 290 11.48 8.35 -8.09
C GLU A 290 10.84 7.21 -8.89
N GLU A 291 11.21 5.95 -8.62
CA GLU A 291 10.61 4.77 -9.25
C GLU A 291 9.13 4.59 -8.89
N ARG A 292 8.77 4.72 -7.62
CA ARG A 292 7.36 4.71 -7.16
C ARG A 292 6.55 5.82 -7.83
N MET A 293 7.10 7.03 -7.89
CA MET A 293 6.46 8.15 -8.57
C MET A 293 6.30 7.92 -10.07
N LYS A 294 7.28 7.28 -10.71
CA LYS A 294 7.21 6.93 -12.14
C LYS A 294 6.16 5.86 -12.43
N ALA A 295 5.99 4.90 -11.53
CA ALA A 295 4.93 3.89 -11.61
C ALA A 295 3.54 4.56 -11.56
N ILE A 296 3.33 5.47 -10.60
CA ILE A 296 2.08 6.25 -10.48
C ILE A 296 1.83 7.08 -11.75
N MET A 297 2.85 7.72 -12.29
CA MET A 297 2.70 8.53 -13.52
C MET A 297 2.32 7.70 -14.74
N THR A 298 2.92 6.51 -14.87
CA THR A 298 2.61 5.57 -15.97
C THR A 298 1.17 5.07 -15.89
N GLU A 299 0.64 4.95 -14.66
CA GLU A 299 -0.76 4.59 -14.41
C GLU A 299 -1.72 5.74 -14.72
N LEU A 300 -1.38 6.97 -14.30
CA LEU A 300 -2.14 8.18 -14.62
C LEU A 300 -2.19 8.49 -16.12
N GLU A 301 -1.15 8.13 -16.88
CA GLU A 301 -1.16 8.22 -18.34
C GLU A 301 -2.24 7.34 -18.99
N LYS A 302 -2.53 6.17 -18.38
CA LYS A 302 -3.56 5.23 -18.84
C LYS A 302 -4.96 5.59 -18.33
N ALA A 303 -5.06 6.16 -17.13
CA ALA A 303 -6.31 6.48 -16.44
C ALA A 303 -6.64 7.99 -16.48
N ARG A 304 -7.33 8.43 -17.54
CA ARG A 304 -7.72 9.85 -17.74
C ARG A 304 -8.93 10.31 -16.92
N ASP A 305 -9.57 9.37 -16.25
CA ASP A 305 -10.68 9.57 -15.32
C ASP A 305 -10.21 10.01 -13.92
N VAL A 306 -8.90 10.07 -13.66
CA VAL A 306 -8.38 10.46 -12.34
C VAL A 306 -7.96 11.92 -12.31
N ILE A 307 -8.30 12.60 -11.21
CA ILE A 307 -7.80 13.91 -10.81
C ILE A 307 -6.95 13.70 -9.55
N LEU A 308 -5.68 14.07 -9.63
CA LEU A 308 -4.75 13.94 -8.52
C LEU A 308 -4.80 15.18 -7.63
N PHE A 309 -5.08 15.04 -6.35
CA PHE A 309 -4.88 16.10 -5.36
C PHE A 309 -3.52 15.93 -4.70
N ILE A 310 -2.71 16.98 -4.74
CA ILE A 310 -1.39 17.03 -4.12
C ILE A 310 -1.40 18.14 -3.10
N ASP A 311 -1.40 17.76 -1.83
CA ASP A 311 -1.12 18.72 -0.78
C ASP A 311 0.35 19.10 -0.80
N GLU A 312 0.66 20.33 -0.42
CA GLU A 312 2.03 20.84 -0.39
C GLU A 312 2.82 20.56 -1.67
N ILE A 313 2.25 20.89 -2.84
CA ILE A 313 2.82 20.56 -4.16
C ILE A 313 4.27 21.08 -4.36
N HIS A 314 4.66 22.11 -3.61
CA HIS A 314 6.02 22.64 -3.59
C HIS A 314 7.06 21.62 -3.08
N THR A 315 6.69 20.62 -2.27
CA THR A 315 7.60 19.57 -1.77
C THR A 315 8.14 18.70 -2.91
N ILE A 316 7.28 18.38 -3.89
CA ILE A 316 7.60 17.60 -5.08
C ILE A 316 8.35 18.44 -6.11
N VAL A 317 7.96 19.72 -6.22
CA VAL A 317 8.48 20.70 -7.19
C VAL A 317 9.75 21.41 -6.66
N GLY A 318 10.10 21.17 -5.40
CA GLY A 318 11.09 21.88 -4.61
C GLY A 318 12.51 21.69 -5.12
N ALA A 319 12.87 22.51 -6.11
CA ALA A 319 14.18 22.85 -6.62
C ALA A 319 15.37 22.37 -5.75
N GLY A 320 16.19 21.49 -6.31
CA GLY A 320 17.37 20.82 -5.73
C GLY A 320 18.47 21.69 -5.10
N GLY A 321 18.12 22.49 -4.09
CA GLY A 321 19.02 23.36 -3.34
C GLY A 321 19.41 22.81 -1.96
N ALA A 322 18.68 21.84 -1.42
CA ALA A 322 19.00 21.20 -0.16
C ALA A 322 19.34 19.72 -0.38
N THR A 323 20.48 19.28 0.17
CA THR A 323 20.89 17.87 0.25
C THR A 323 19.82 17.10 1.04
N GLY A 324 18.91 16.43 0.32
CA GLY A 324 17.77 15.70 0.92
C GLY A 324 16.38 16.09 0.38
N SER A 325 16.27 17.08 -0.50
CA SER A 325 14.98 17.43 -1.14
C SER A 325 14.52 16.35 -2.14
N LEU A 326 13.27 15.92 -1.99
CA LEU A 326 12.56 14.96 -2.84
C LEU A 326 12.14 15.62 -4.16
N ASP A 327 13.11 15.98 -5.00
CA ASP A 327 12.83 16.69 -6.25
C ASP A 327 12.35 15.72 -7.34
N ALA A 328 11.02 15.67 -7.56
CA ALA A 328 10.40 14.90 -8.63
C ALA A 328 9.99 15.78 -9.83
N SER A 329 10.46 17.03 -9.89
CA SER A 329 10.07 18.01 -10.92
C SER A 329 10.27 17.49 -12.34
N ASN A 330 11.31 16.69 -12.57
CA ASN A 330 11.63 16.11 -13.88
C ASN A 330 10.59 15.08 -14.36
N ILE A 331 9.84 14.47 -13.44
CA ILE A 331 8.80 13.49 -13.77
C ILE A 331 7.47 14.20 -14.07
N PHE A 332 7.14 15.24 -13.31
CA PHE A 332 5.86 15.98 -13.46
C PHE A 332 5.84 16.91 -14.67
N LYS A 333 6.96 17.59 -14.98
CA LYS A 333 7.03 18.58 -16.07
C LYS A 333 6.58 18.02 -17.43
N PRO A 334 7.04 16.83 -17.88
CA PRO A 334 6.59 16.24 -19.13
C PRO A 334 5.10 15.89 -19.13
N ALA A 335 4.59 15.27 -18.05
CA ALA A 335 3.19 14.86 -17.95
C ALA A 335 2.22 16.06 -17.96
N LEU A 336 2.58 17.12 -17.25
CA LEU A 336 1.86 18.40 -17.25
C LEU A 336 2.00 19.13 -18.61
N ALA A 337 3.15 19.01 -19.27
CA ALA A 337 3.38 19.62 -20.58
C ALA A 337 2.51 18.99 -21.67
N ARG A 338 2.39 17.65 -21.66
CA ARG A 338 1.57 16.85 -22.58
C ARG A 338 0.08 16.92 -22.25
N GLY A 339 -0.29 17.34 -21.04
CA GLY A 339 -1.69 17.42 -20.59
C GLY A 339 -2.30 16.05 -20.29
N GLU A 340 -1.44 15.07 -19.98
CA GLU A 340 -1.83 13.72 -19.57
C GLU A 340 -2.17 13.70 -18.07
N LEU A 341 -1.49 14.55 -17.28
CA LEU A 341 -1.77 14.71 -15.86
C LEU A 341 -2.75 15.84 -15.62
N GLN A 342 -3.84 15.54 -14.93
CA GLN A 342 -4.76 16.51 -14.36
C GLN A 342 -4.62 16.50 -12.82
N CYS A 343 -4.27 17.63 -12.23
CA CYS A 343 -4.08 17.73 -10.79
C CYS A 343 -4.59 19.03 -10.18
N ILE A 344 -4.90 18.96 -8.89
CA ILE A 344 -5.19 20.08 -7.99
C ILE A 344 -4.01 20.16 -7.03
N GLY A 345 -3.27 21.28 -7.05
CA GLY A 345 -2.18 21.50 -6.11
C GLY A 345 -2.62 22.42 -4.97
N ALA A 346 -2.09 22.22 -3.77
CA ALA A 346 -2.18 23.17 -2.67
C ALA A 346 -0.77 23.66 -2.26
N SER A 347 -0.63 24.95 -1.96
CA SER A 347 0.63 25.53 -1.46
C SER A 347 0.37 26.84 -0.71
N THR A 348 1.35 27.33 0.04
CA THR A 348 1.33 28.68 0.59
C THR A 348 1.75 29.73 -0.45
N LEU A 349 1.47 31.01 -0.17
CA LEU A 349 1.83 32.10 -1.07
C LEU A 349 3.35 32.21 -1.24
N ASP A 350 4.10 31.99 -0.16
CA ASP A 350 5.56 32.11 -0.14
C ASP A 350 6.22 30.99 -0.92
N GLU A 351 5.83 29.74 -0.70
CA GLU A 351 6.32 28.58 -1.46
C GLU A 351 5.99 28.71 -2.95
N TYR A 352 4.76 29.16 -3.26
CA TYR A 352 4.34 29.36 -4.63
C TYR A 352 5.26 30.34 -5.35
N ARG A 353 5.57 31.49 -4.72
CA ARG A 353 6.50 32.49 -5.26
C ARG A 353 7.93 31.96 -5.39
N GLN A 354 8.37 31.16 -4.43
CA GLN A 354 9.75 30.68 -4.38
C GLN A 354 10.04 29.56 -5.38
N HIS A 355 9.11 28.61 -5.55
CA HIS A 355 9.33 27.38 -6.30
C HIS A 355 8.54 27.28 -7.60
N ILE A 356 7.29 27.74 -7.62
CA ILE A 356 6.37 27.51 -8.75
C ILE A 356 6.37 28.68 -9.73
N GLU A 357 6.32 29.92 -9.23
CA GLU A 357 6.29 31.13 -10.07
C GLU A 357 7.62 31.38 -10.80
N LYS A 358 8.75 31.02 -10.18
CA LYS A 358 10.07 31.08 -10.84
C LYS A 358 10.21 30.05 -11.96
N ASP A 359 9.53 28.91 -11.84
CA ASP A 359 9.53 27.90 -12.88
C ASP A 359 8.50 28.23 -13.95
N GLY A 360 8.99 28.89 -14.99
CA GLY A 360 8.17 29.28 -16.11
C GLY A 360 7.41 28.10 -16.71
N ALA A 361 7.84 26.83 -16.66
CA ALA A 361 7.10 25.70 -17.25
C ALA A 361 5.84 25.34 -16.46
N LEU A 362 5.89 25.39 -15.13
CA LEU A 362 4.79 25.04 -14.25
C LEU A 362 3.76 26.17 -14.17
N ASP A 363 4.20 27.42 -14.09
CA ASP A 363 3.29 28.58 -14.05
C ASP A 363 2.35 28.64 -15.28
N ARG A 364 2.80 28.23 -16.47
CA ARG A 364 1.93 28.14 -17.67
C ARG A 364 0.93 26.98 -17.63
N ARG A 365 1.03 26.05 -16.67
CA ARG A 365 0.13 24.89 -16.55
C ARG A 365 -0.86 25.03 -15.39
N PHE A 366 -0.49 25.75 -14.35
CA PHE A 366 -1.36 26.03 -13.22
C PHE A 366 -2.19 27.31 -13.40
N GLN A 367 -3.34 27.34 -12.75
CA GLN A 367 -4.18 28.53 -12.62
C GLN A 367 -4.39 28.80 -11.13
N LYS A 368 -3.99 29.99 -10.67
CA LYS A 368 -4.07 30.39 -9.26
C LYS A 368 -5.54 30.55 -8.82
N VAL A 369 -5.87 29.99 -7.66
CA VAL A 369 -7.11 30.18 -6.90
C VAL A 369 -6.70 30.60 -5.50
N ILE A 370 -7.08 31.81 -5.09
CA ILE A 370 -6.75 32.34 -3.77
C ILE A 370 -7.82 31.83 -2.80
N VAL A 371 -7.38 31.25 -1.69
CA VAL A 371 -8.22 30.74 -0.61
C VAL A 371 -7.98 31.62 0.60
N GLU A 372 -8.99 32.43 0.95
CA GLU A 372 -8.94 33.31 2.10
C GLU A 372 -9.37 32.56 3.38
N PRO A 373 -8.89 32.94 4.57
CA PRO A 373 -9.45 32.44 5.82
C PRO A 373 -10.95 32.73 5.91
N PRO A 374 -11.77 31.84 6.49
CA PRO A 374 -13.19 32.08 6.68
C PRO A 374 -13.41 33.24 7.67
N SER A 375 -14.57 33.89 7.54
CA SER A 375 -15.03 34.87 8.52
C SER A 375 -15.35 34.21 9.87
N ASN A 376 -15.47 35.02 10.92
CA ASN A 376 -15.81 34.50 12.26
C ASN A 376 -17.17 33.80 12.25
N GLU A 377 -18.16 34.33 11.53
CA GLU A 377 -19.50 33.74 11.42
C GLU A 377 -19.45 32.39 10.70
N GLU A 378 -18.73 32.31 9.57
CA GLU A 378 -18.52 31.05 8.85
C GLU A 378 -17.74 30.04 9.69
N ALA A 379 -16.74 30.48 10.47
CA ALA A 379 -15.99 29.61 11.36
C ALA A 379 -16.88 29.01 12.46
N VAL A 380 -17.80 29.79 13.04
CA VAL A 380 -18.80 29.27 14.00
C VAL A 380 -19.67 28.21 13.34
N HIS A 381 -20.16 28.45 12.12
CA HIS A 381 -20.93 27.44 11.38
C HIS A 381 -20.11 26.16 11.10
N ILE A 382 -18.83 26.30 10.76
CA ILE A 382 -17.91 25.15 10.57
C ILE A 382 -17.80 24.35 11.87
N LEU A 383 -17.59 25.02 13.00
CA LEU A 383 -17.47 24.35 14.30
C LEU A 383 -18.77 23.62 14.68
N HIS A 384 -19.95 24.20 14.41
CA HIS A 384 -21.22 23.53 14.66
C HIS A 384 -21.41 22.23 13.87
N ASN A 385 -20.86 22.12 12.66
CA ASN A 385 -20.97 20.90 11.86
C ASN A 385 -20.05 19.78 12.35
N ILE A 386 -18.85 20.14 12.81
CA ILE A 386 -17.88 19.15 13.29
C ILE A 386 -18.11 18.79 14.76
N LYS A 387 -18.88 19.58 15.52
CA LYS A 387 -19.03 19.41 16.97
C LYS A 387 -19.44 18.00 17.36
N GLU A 388 -20.38 17.38 16.64
CA GLU A 388 -20.91 16.05 16.97
C GLU A 388 -19.79 15.00 17.06
N LYS A 389 -18.81 15.06 16.16
CA LYS A 389 -17.65 14.15 16.16
C LYS A 389 -16.77 14.34 17.40
N TYR A 390 -16.59 15.58 17.85
CA TYR A 390 -15.78 15.89 19.03
C TYR A 390 -16.57 15.66 20.33
N GLU A 391 -17.88 15.87 20.33
CA GLU A 391 -18.78 15.54 21.44
C GLU A 391 -18.77 14.03 21.72
N ASP A 392 -18.87 13.21 20.67
CA ASP A 392 -18.80 11.76 20.77
C ASP A 392 -17.42 11.27 21.23
N PHE A 393 -16.35 11.88 20.71
CA PHE A 393 -14.98 11.49 21.06
C PHE A 393 -14.60 11.84 22.50
N HIS A 394 -14.99 13.03 22.96
CA HIS A 394 -14.70 13.49 24.32
C HIS A 394 -15.83 13.21 25.30
N ASN A 395 -16.96 12.64 24.89
CA ASN A 395 -18.14 12.45 25.75
C ASN A 395 -18.59 13.74 26.49
N VAL A 396 -18.51 14.89 25.80
CA VAL A 396 -18.94 16.21 26.32
C VAL A 396 -20.01 16.81 25.42
N THR A 397 -20.69 17.85 25.91
CA THR A 397 -21.60 18.67 25.09
C THR A 397 -21.07 20.10 25.04
N TYR A 398 -20.88 20.65 23.84
CA TYR A 398 -20.45 22.04 23.67
C TYR A 398 -21.68 22.95 23.58
N SER A 399 -21.73 23.98 24.43
CA SER A 399 -22.77 25.01 24.31
C SER A 399 -22.45 25.95 23.14
N ASP A 400 -23.49 26.59 22.60
CA ASP A 400 -23.32 27.55 21.50
C ASP A 400 -22.42 28.73 21.93
N GLU A 401 -22.54 29.19 23.18
CA GLU A 401 -21.65 30.23 23.70
C GLU A 401 -20.19 29.77 23.80
N ALA A 402 -19.96 28.48 24.07
CA ALA A 402 -18.62 27.91 24.10
C ALA A 402 -17.99 27.90 22.70
N ILE A 403 -18.76 27.55 21.67
CA ILE A 403 -18.30 27.54 20.27
C ILE A 403 -17.97 28.97 19.81
N GLU A 404 -18.85 29.93 20.06
CA GLU A 404 -18.59 31.35 19.77
C GLU A 404 -17.35 31.86 20.51
N ALA A 405 -17.18 31.48 21.78
CA ALA A 405 -16.00 31.82 22.56
C ALA A 405 -14.72 31.21 21.96
N CYS A 406 -14.75 29.97 21.48
CA CYS A 406 -13.60 29.34 20.82
C CYS A 406 -13.14 30.16 19.60
N VAL A 407 -14.06 30.59 18.74
CA VAL A 407 -13.73 31.40 17.55
C VAL A 407 -13.25 32.80 17.95
N SER A 408 -13.95 33.46 18.87
CA SER A 408 -13.63 34.83 19.30
C SER A 408 -12.28 34.91 20.03
N LEU A 409 -12.04 34.00 20.99
CA LEU A 409 -10.81 33.97 21.77
C LEU A 409 -9.62 33.50 20.94
N SER A 410 -9.78 32.47 20.10
CA SER A 410 -8.70 32.04 19.20
C SER A 410 -8.31 33.14 18.23
N THR A 411 -9.28 33.88 17.69
CA THR A 411 -9.00 35.03 16.81
C THR A 411 -8.25 36.15 17.51
N ARG A 412 -8.55 36.39 18.80
CA ARG A 412 -7.95 37.47 19.58
C ARG A 412 -6.55 37.14 20.12
N TYR A 413 -6.33 35.91 20.58
CA TYR A 413 -5.13 35.53 21.33
C TYR A 413 -4.14 34.69 20.52
N ILE A 414 -4.58 34.01 19.46
CA ILE A 414 -3.73 33.17 18.60
C ILE A 414 -3.60 33.88 17.24
N SER A 415 -2.47 34.56 17.06
CA SER A 415 -2.18 35.39 15.87
C SER A 415 -1.32 34.70 14.82
N ASP A 416 -0.63 33.64 15.18
CA ASP A 416 0.28 32.85 14.33
C ASP A 416 -0.45 31.80 13.48
N ARG A 417 -1.70 31.48 13.83
CA ARG A 417 -2.56 30.54 13.09
C ARG A 417 -3.81 31.22 12.53
N PHE A 418 -4.38 30.56 11.51
CA PHE A 418 -5.56 31.04 10.79
C PHE A 418 -6.80 30.20 11.14
N LEU A 419 -7.98 30.79 10.91
CA LEU A 419 -9.24 30.05 10.98
C LEU A 419 -9.38 29.11 9.77
N PRO A 420 -10.12 27.98 9.88
CA PRO A 420 -10.79 27.48 11.08
C PRO A 420 -9.89 26.70 12.04
N ASP A 421 -8.70 26.26 11.61
CA ASP A 421 -7.80 25.37 12.36
C ASP A 421 -7.60 25.73 13.83
N LYS A 422 -7.23 26.98 14.12
CA LYS A 422 -7.02 27.43 15.51
C LYS A 422 -8.26 27.37 16.40
N ALA A 423 -9.46 27.52 15.84
CA ALA A 423 -10.69 27.46 16.61
C ALA A 423 -11.07 26.00 16.92
N ILE A 424 -10.77 25.08 16.00
CA ILE A 424 -10.92 23.63 16.18
C ILE A 424 -9.96 23.15 17.28
N ASP A 425 -8.70 23.56 17.22
CA ASP A 425 -7.68 23.22 18.24
C ASP A 425 -8.10 23.63 19.65
N VAL A 426 -8.62 24.86 19.80
CA VAL A 426 -9.14 25.36 21.09
C VAL A 426 -10.37 24.57 21.55
N MET A 427 -11.29 24.23 20.64
CA MET A 427 -12.47 23.42 20.98
C MET A 427 -12.07 22.02 21.47
N ASP A 428 -11.12 21.39 20.79
CA ASP A 428 -10.58 20.07 21.13
C ASP A 428 -9.86 20.08 22.50
N GLU A 429 -9.04 21.10 22.76
CA GLU A 429 -8.34 21.29 24.04
C GLU A 429 -9.31 21.48 25.22
N VAL A 430 -10.39 22.25 25.01
CA VAL A 430 -11.43 22.44 26.03
C VAL A 430 -12.15 21.12 26.33
N GLY A 431 -12.47 20.33 25.31
CA GLY A 431 -13.06 19.00 25.47
C GLY A 431 -12.17 18.06 26.30
N ALA A 432 -10.91 17.94 25.90
CA ALA A 432 -9.93 17.09 26.59
C ALA A 432 -9.73 17.49 28.06
N ARG A 433 -9.73 18.79 28.36
CA ARG A 433 -9.51 19.31 29.71
C ARG A 433 -10.60 18.92 30.71
N THR A 434 -11.83 18.67 30.27
CA THR A 434 -12.93 18.31 31.18
C THR A 434 -12.75 16.94 31.86
N HIS A 435 -11.83 16.11 31.35
CA HIS A 435 -11.47 14.80 31.91
C HIS A 435 -10.33 14.84 32.93
N LEU A 436 -9.76 16.02 33.20
CA LEU A 436 -8.76 16.28 34.24
C LEU A 436 -9.44 16.76 35.52
#